data_AF-A0A2E3WXW8-F1
#
_entry.id   AF-A0A2E3WXW8-F1
#
_cell.length_a   1.000
_cell.length_b   1.000
_cell.length_c   1.000
_cell.angle_alpha   90.00
_cell.angle_beta   90.00
_cell.angle_gamma   90.00
#
_symmetry.space_group_name_H-M   'P 1'
#
loop_
_entity.id
_entity.type
_entity.pdbx_description
1 polymer ?
#
loop_
_entity_poly.entity_id
_entity_poly.type
_entity_poly.pdbx_seq_one_letter_code
_entity_poly.pdbx_strand_id
1 'polypeptide(L)'
;MLKKGRRSKFRPEYPADFKFDYKDPATLYRFIMEGGKIIPSRISKVSNSQQRHVAAQVKVARNLALLPSGTDAYDTFRRPEPISPKPFEI
;
A
#
# COMPACT_ATOMS: atom_id res chain seq x y z
N MET A 1 34.27 -19.83 -4.55
CA MET A 1 33.01 -19.57 -3.82
C MET A 1 32.47 -18.21 -4.26
N LEU A 2 31.36 -18.18 -5.00
CA LEU A 2 30.72 -16.91 -5.40
C LEU A 2 30.12 -16.24 -4.16
N LYS A 3 30.66 -15.08 -3.76
CA LYS A 3 30.04 -14.23 -2.71
C LYS A 3 28.61 -13.93 -3.14
N LYS A 4 27.63 -14.52 -2.45
CA LYS A 4 26.20 -14.21 -2.66
C LYS A 4 26.04 -12.71 -2.42
N GLY A 5 25.90 -11.93 -3.50
CA GLY A 5 25.78 -10.48 -3.43
C GLY A 5 24.66 -10.10 -2.47
N ARG A 6 24.96 -9.27 -1.47
CA ARG A 6 23.94 -8.73 -0.57
C ARG A 6 22.97 -7.92 -1.43
N ARG A 7 21.80 -8.49 -1.77
CA ARG A 7 20.73 -7.76 -2.44
C ARG A 7 20.36 -6.56 -1.56
N SER A 8 20.33 -5.37 -2.17
CA SER A 8 19.90 -4.15 -1.49
C SER A 8 18.56 -4.37 -0.78
N LYS A 9 18.41 -3.82 0.42
CA LYS A 9 17.14 -3.85 1.15
C LYS A 9 16.06 -3.02 0.45
N PHE A 10 16.46 -2.08 -0.41
CA PHE A 10 15.57 -1.16 -1.10
C PHE A 10 15.50 -1.46 -2.60
N ARG A 11 14.38 -1.12 -3.23
CA ARG A 11 14.20 -1.25 -4.68
C ARG A 11 15.23 -0.39 -5.42
N PRO A 12 16.01 -0.96 -6.37
CA PRO A 12 16.95 -0.18 -7.17
C PRO A 12 16.24 0.71 -8.20
N GLU A 13 14.99 0.39 -8.56
CA GLU A 13 14.14 1.14 -9.51
C GLU A 13 13.88 2.59 -9.05
N TYR A 14 13.85 2.84 -7.74
CA TYR A 14 13.53 4.14 -7.16
C TYR A 14 14.71 4.62 -6.32
N PRO A 15 15.66 5.36 -6.92
CA PRO A 15 16.77 5.94 -6.18
C PRO A 15 16.27 6.93 -5.12
N ALA A 16 17.14 7.31 -4.18
CA ALA A 16 16.75 8.08 -2.99
C ALA A 16 16.12 9.45 -3.31
N ASP A 17 16.52 10.04 -4.43
CA ASP A 17 16.07 11.31 -5.00
C ASP A 17 14.85 11.19 -5.92
N PHE A 18 14.36 9.96 -6.15
CA PHE A 18 13.18 9.73 -6.97
C PHE A 18 11.96 10.46 -6.40
N LYS A 19 11.33 11.28 -7.23
CA LYS A 19 10.13 12.04 -6.88
C LYS A 19 8.90 11.31 -7.37
N PHE A 20 8.07 10.86 -6.44
CA PHE A 20 6.73 10.36 -6.74
C PHE A 20 5.80 11.54 -7.00
N ASP A 21 4.95 11.43 -8.03
CA ASP A 21 3.95 12.44 -8.38
C ASP A 21 2.56 11.76 -8.48
N TYR A 22 1.53 12.42 -7.95
CA TYR A 22 0.14 11.98 -8.06
C TYR A 22 -0.35 11.90 -9.51
N LYS A 23 0.31 12.61 -10.43
CA LYS A 23 0.02 12.60 -11.87
C LYS A 23 0.42 11.30 -12.57
N ASP A 24 1.23 10.45 -11.92
CA ASP A 24 1.58 9.12 -12.41
C ASP A 24 0.93 8.02 -11.56
N PRO A 25 -0.38 7.75 -11.76
CA PRO A 25 -1.08 6.71 -11.02
C PRO A 25 -0.54 5.31 -11.31
N ALA A 26 0.09 5.07 -12.48
CA ALA A 26 0.64 3.76 -12.82
C ALA A 26 1.80 3.37 -11.91
N THR A 27 2.68 4.32 -11.58
CA THR A 27 3.75 4.12 -10.59
C THR A 27 3.17 3.98 -9.19
N LEU A 28 2.22 4.84 -8.81
CA LEU A 28 1.61 4.81 -7.47
C LEU A 28 0.78 3.56 -7.20
N TYR A 29 0.21 2.94 -8.25
CA TYR A 29 -0.56 1.70 -8.14
C TYR A 29 0.29 0.55 -7.57
N ARG A 30 1.61 0.56 -7.79
CA ARG A 30 2.54 -0.44 -7.24
C ARG A 30 2.69 -0.36 -5.71
N PHE A 31 2.23 0.73 -5.10
CA PHE A 31 2.33 0.98 -3.66
C PHE A 31 0.99 0.88 -2.94
N ILE A 32 -0.06 0.40 -3.62
CA ILE A 32 -1.36 0.10 -3.04
C ILE A 32 -1.69 -1.38 -3.22
N MET A 33 -2.46 -1.92 -2.29
CA MET A 33 -3.02 -3.27 -2.38
C MET A 33 -4.26 -3.25 -3.29
N GLU A 34 -4.73 -4.44 -3.67
CA GLU A 34 -5.98 -4.61 -4.45
C GLU A 34 -7.15 -3.87 -3.79
N GLY A 35 -7.28 -3.98 -2.47
CA GLY A 35 -8.30 -3.27 -1.70
C GLY A 35 -8.05 -1.77 -1.51
N GLY A 36 -7.16 -1.16 -2.31
CA GLY A 36 -6.86 0.26 -2.30
C GLY A 36 -6.07 0.76 -1.09
N LYS A 37 -5.71 -0.07 -0.11
CA LYS A 37 -4.90 0.33 1.07
C LYS A 37 -3.43 0.53 0.71
N ILE A 38 -2.74 1.47 1.35
CA ILE A 38 -1.32 1.74 1.08
C ILE A 38 -0.45 0.61 1.64
N ILE A 39 0.45 0.06 0.82
CA ILE A 39 1.39 -1.00 1.22
C ILE A 39 2.43 -0.45 2.21
N PRO A 40 2.69 -1.12 3.35
CA PRO A 40 3.73 -0.73 4.31
C PRO A 40 5.16 -0.74 3.73
N SER A 41 6.04 0.13 4.24
CA SER A 41 7.44 0.27 3.77
C SER A 41 8.25 -1.02 3.81
N ARG A 42 8.00 -1.89 4.79
CA ARG A 42 8.65 -3.20 4.93
C ARG A 42 8.39 -4.16 3.76
N ILE A 43 7.25 -3.97 3.07
CA ILE A 43 6.80 -4.76 1.92
C ILE A 43 7.16 -4.04 0.62
N SER A 44 6.88 -2.74 0.50
CA SER A 44 7.20 -1.95 -0.69
C SER A 44 8.71 -1.79 -0.92
N LYS A 45 9.53 -1.99 0.12
CA LYS A 45 11.00 -1.88 0.10
C LYS A 45 11.48 -0.50 -0.35
N VAL A 46 10.82 0.54 0.13
CA VAL A 46 11.29 1.93 -0.01
C VAL A 46 11.76 2.46 1.35
N SER A 47 12.56 3.52 1.35
CA SER A 47 12.95 4.20 2.59
C SER A 47 11.75 4.83 3.29
N ASN A 48 11.85 5.09 4.60
CA ASN A 48 10.77 5.77 5.33
C ASN A 48 10.49 7.18 4.78
N SER A 49 11.51 7.88 4.26
CA SER A 49 11.31 9.19 3.61
C SER A 49 10.49 9.07 2.35
N GLN A 50 10.87 8.14 1.45
CA GLN A 50 10.11 7.86 0.23
C GLN A 50 8.69 7.39 0.55
N GLN A 51 8.50 6.54 1.56
CA GLN A 51 7.17 6.07 1.98
C GLN A 51 6.24 7.23 2.36
N ARG A 52 6.75 8.25 3.08
CA ARG A 52 5.95 9.45 3.40
C ARG A 52 5.56 10.22 2.15
N HIS A 53 6.48 10.37 1.20
CA HIS A 53 6.21 11.03 -0.09
C HIS A 53 5.16 10.26 -0.90
N VAL A 54 5.35 8.96 -1.09
CA VAL A 54 4.39 8.06 -1.75
C VAL A 54 3.02 8.20 -1.09
N ALA A 55 2.93 8.13 0.23
CA ALA A 55 1.67 8.22 0.95
C ALA A 55 0.96 9.56 0.75
N ALA A 56 1.71 10.67 0.71
CA ALA A 56 1.14 11.99 0.42
C ALA A 56 0.57 12.05 -1.00
N GLN A 57 1.33 11.59 -2.00
CA GLN A 57 0.93 11.61 -3.41
C GLN A 57 -0.26 10.68 -3.69
N VAL A 58 -0.29 9.49 -3.07
CA VAL A 58 -1.43 8.58 -3.16
C VAL A 58 -2.70 9.21 -2.60
N LYS A 59 -2.61 9.96 -1.49
CA LYS A 59 -3.78 10.67 -0.92
C LYS A 59 -4.31 11.74 -1.88
N VAL A 60 -3.43 12.52 -2.52
CA VAL A 60 -3.82 13.50 -3.54
C VAL A 60 -4.47 12.80 -4.74
N ALA A 61 -3.86 11.74 -5.26
CA ALA A 61 -4.40 10.97 -6.38
C ALA A 61 -5.79 10.37 -6.08
N ARG A 62 -6.04 9.91 -4.85
CA ARG A 62 -7.37 9.43 -4.42
C ARG A 62 -8.43 10.54 -4.43
N ASN A 63 -8.09 11.74 -3.96
CA ASN A 63 -9.02 12.87 -3.99
C ASN A 63 -9.41 13.26 -5.43
N LEU A 64 -8.51 13.00 -6.39
CA LEU A 64 -8.74 13.20 -7.82
C LEU A 64 -9.32 11.97 -8.54
N ALA A 65 -9.71 10.92 -7.81
CA ALA A 65 -10.21 9.65 -8.35
C ALA A 65 -9.25 8.92 -9.32
N LEU A 66 -7.95 9.20 -9.26
CA LEU A 66 -6.92 8.52 -10.08
C LEU A 66 -6.52 7.15 -9.51
N LEU A 67 -6.76 6.92 -8.22
CA LEU A 67 -6.46 5.66 -7.52
C LEU A 67 -7.66 5.24 -6.66
N PRO A 68 -7.84 3.93 -6.42
CA PRO A 68 -8.90 3.45 -5.55
C PRO A 68 -8.70 3.91 -4.10
N SER A 69 -9.81 4.30 -3.49
CA SER A 69 -9.92 4.52 -2.05
C SER A 69 -9.85 3.17 -1.33
N GLY A 70 -9.01 3.08 -0.29
CA GLY A 70 -8.94 1.88 0.51
C GLY A 70 -10.20 1.73 1.35
N THR A 71 -10.99 0.69 1.10
CA THR A 71 -12.19 0.38 1.90
C THR A 71 -11.90 -0.77 2.87
N ASP A 72 -12.57 -0.77 4.01
CA ASP A 72 -12.42 -1.83 5.01
C ASP A 72 -13.09 -3.15 4.62
N ALA A 73 -13.93 -3.12 3.59
CA ALA A 73 -14.58 -4.30 3.03
C ALA A 73 -13.56 -5.39 2.65
N TYR A 74 -12.44 -5.01 2.03
CA TYR A 74 -11.40 -5.97 1.60
C TYR A 74 -10.69 -6.70 2.75
N ASP A 75 -10.60 -6.11 3.95
CA ASP A 75 -10.01 -6.77 5.11
C ASP A 75 -11.01 -7.70 5.84
N THR A 76 -12.30 -7.49 5.60
CA THR A 76 -13.41 -8.19 6.28
C THR A 76 -14.04 -9.30 5.44
N PHE A 77 -13.90 -9.28 4.10
CA PHE A 77 -14.49 -10.27 3.19
C PHE A 77 -14.18 -11.75 3.49
N ARG A 78 -13.12 -12.08 4.24
CA ARG A 78 -12.78 -13.46 4.63
C ARG A 78 -12.90 -13.74 6.14
N ARG A 79 -13.32 -12.76 6.93
CA ARG A 79 -13.59 -13.01 8.34
C ARG A 79 -14.99 -13.61 8.43
N PRO A 80 -15.19 -14.77 9.07
CA PRO A 80 -16.55 -15.13 9.46
C PRO A 80 -17.07 -13.96 10.28
N GLU A 81 -18.22 -13.40 9.88
CA GLU A 81 -18.95 -12.41 10.67
C GLU A 81 -18.95 -12.91 12.11
N PRO A 82 -18.50 -12.11 13.11
CA PRO A 82 -18.73 -12.51 14.49
C PRO A 82 -20.22 -12.68 14.61
N ILE A 83 -20.70 -13.92 14.82
CA ILE A 83 -22.11 -14.24 15.01
C ILE A 83 -22.57 -13.23 16.05
N SER A 84 -23.36 -12.24 15.62
CA SER A 84 -23.92 -11.26 16.53
C SER A 84 -24.67 -12.11 17.55
N PRO A 85 -24.28 -12.08 18.84
CA PRO A 85 -25.04 -12.79 19.86
C PRO A 85 -26.30 -11.97 20.07
N LYS A 86 -27.18 -11.93 19.07
CA LYS A 86 -28.56 -11.54 19.28
C LYS A 86 -29.11 -12.68 20.14
N PRO A 87 -29.42 -12.43 21.43
CA PRO A 87 -30.06 -13.47 22.22
C PRO A 87 -31.30 -13.91 21.45
N PHE A 88 -31.42 -15.21 21.23
CA PHE A 88 -32.67 -15.81 20.81
C PHE A 88 -33.65 -15.58 21.97
N GLU A 89 -34.46 -14.54 21.84
CA GLU A 89 -35.61 -14.34 22.71
C GLU A 89 -36.59 -15.48 22.40
N ILE A 90 -36.82 -16.34 23.41
CA ILE A 90 -37.80 -17.42 23.42
C ILE A 90 -39.13 -16.85 23.89
#